data_AF-A0A3D4YZW7-F1
#
_entry.id   AF-A0A3D4YZW7-F1
#
_cell.length_a   1.000
_cell.length_b   1.000
_cell.length_c   1.000
_cell.angle_alpha   90.00
_cell.angle_beta   90.00
_cell.angle_gamma   90.00
#
_symmetry.space_group_name_H-M   'P 1'
#
loop_
_entity.id
_entity.type
_entity.pdbx_description
1 polymer ?
#
loop_
_entity_poly.entity_id
_entity_poly.type
_entity_poly.pdbx_seq_one_letter_code
_entity_poly.pdbx_strand_id
1 'polypeptide(L)'
;LAMKFAEWGMSGKIDQPQLHATSFLHSFGDVMLAYLLLDHAVLSLSRLEEIWKSQGADQEEQKAKICTENEEARYFEGKVKSARFFISNILPHAAARAKVMLSEDVSALKVRF
;
A
#
# COMPACT_ATOMS: atom_id res chain seq x y z
N LEU A 1 -12.80 -7.36 5.54
CA LEU A 1 -13.54 -7.31 4.26
C LEU A 1 -13.95 -8.69 3.75
N ALA A 2 -13.01 -9.62 3.55
CA ALA A 2 -13.33 -10.98 3.08
C ALA A 2 -14.41 -11.69 3.94
N MET A 3 -14.30 -11.63 5.28
CA MET A 3 -15.32 -12.18 6.17
C MET A 3 -16.70 -11.52 6.00
N LYS A 4 -16.75 -10.21 5.73
CA LYS A 4 -18.00 -9.49 5.51
C LYS A 4 -18.67 -9.90 4.19
N PHE A 5 -17.86 -10.13 3.15
CA PHE A 5 -18.36 -10.68 1.87
C PHE A 5 -18.94 -12.08 2.05
N ALA A 6 -18.28 -12.94 2.85
CA ALA A 6 -18.82 -14.26 3.20
C ALA A 6 -20.14 -14.16 3.97
N GLU A 7 -20.23 -13.26 4.96
CA GLU A 7 -21.45 -12.97 5.72
C GLU A 7 -22.61 -12.54 4.80
N TRP A 8 -22.37 -11.64 3.84
CA TRP A 8 -23.39 -11.23 2.88
C TRP A 8 -23.86 -12.39 1.99
N GLY A 9 -22.94 -13.23 1.51
CA GLY A 9 -23.29 -14.42 0.75
C GLY A 9 -24.16 -15.40 1.54
N MET A 10 -23.82 -15.65 2.81
CA MET A 10 -24.60 -16.53 3.69
C MET A 10 -25.96 -15.94 4.08
N SER A 11 -26.09 -14.61 4.17
CA SER A 11 -27.35 -13.92 4.51
C SER A 11 -28.26 -13.63 3.32
N GLY A 12 -27.92 -14.12 2.11
CA GLY A 12 -28.72 -13.92 0.90
C GLY A 12 -28.64 -12.49 0.34
N LYS A 13 -27.78 -11.62 0.88
CA LYS A 13 -27.52 -10.28 0.35
C LYS A 13 -26.56 -10.35 -0.84
N ILE A 14 -26.93 -11.07 -1.89
CA ILE A 14 -26.02 -11.39 -3.00
C ILE A 14 -25.54 -10.10 -3.71
N ASP A 15 -26.44 -9.12 -3.86
CA ASP A 15 -26.19 -7.82 -4.53
C ASP A 15 -25.06 -6.99 -3.91
N GLN A 16 -24.82 -7.14 -2.60
CA GLN A 16 -23.81 -6.37 -1.86
C GLN A 16 -22.37 -6.69 -2.31
N PRO A 17 -21.94 -7.96 -2.37
CA PRO A 17 -20.68 -8.36 -3.00
C PRO A 17 -20.49 -7.85 -4.43
N GLN A 18 -21.52 -7.88 -5.27
CA GLN A 18 -21.39 -7.45 -6.67
C GLN A 18 -21.22 -5.93 -6.79
N LEU A 19 -22.01 -5.16 -6.02
CA LEU A 19 -21.91 -3.70 -5.99
C LEU A 19 -20.50 -3.23 -5.56
N HIS A 20 -19.84 -3.99 -4.69
CA HIS A 20 -18.55 -3.63 -4.10
C HIS A 20 -17.34 -4.39 -4.68
N ALA A 21 -17.53 -5.24 -5.70
CA ALA A 21 -16.48 -6.10 -6.23
C ALA A 21 -15.22 -5.32 -6.68
N THR A 22 -15.39 -4.23 -7.44
CA THR A 22 -14.28 -3.41 -7.93
C THR A 22 -13.55 -2.69 -6.79
N SER A 23 -14.29 -2.14 -5.83
CA SER A 23 -13.71 -1.48 -4.65
C SER A 23 -12.92 -2.46 -3.80
N PHE A 24 -13.43 -3.69 -3.65
CA PHE A 24 -12.72 -4.77 -2.97
C PHE A 24 -11.44 -5.16 -3.71
N LEU A 25 -11.50 -5.33 -5.04
CA LEU A 25 -10.33 -5.63 -5.87
C LEU A 25 -9.23 -4.58 -5.73
N HIS A 26 -9.57 -3.29 -5.84
CA HIS A 26 -8.60 -2.21 -5.65
C HIS A 26 -8.03 -2.18 -4.23
N SER A 27 -8.85 -2.39 -3.19
CA SER A 27 -8.35 -2.47 -1.82
C SER A 27 -7.42 -3.66 -1.60
N PHE A 28 -7.69 -4.80 -2.22
CA PHE A 28 -6.80 -5.95 -2.18
C PHE A 28 -5.46 -5.64 -2.88
N GLY A 29 -5.52 -5.05 -4.08
CA GLY A 29 -4.34 -4.64 -4.84
C GLY A 29 -3.44 -3.67 -4.07
N ASP A 30 -4.01 -2.63 -3.47
CA ASP A 30 -3.25 -1.65 -2.68
C ASP A 30 -2.57 -2.29 -1.46
N VAL A 31 -3.26 -3.20 -0.75
CA VAL A 31 -2.68 -3.90 0.41
C VAL A 31 -1.55 -4.83 -0.03
N MET A 32 -1.72 -5.58 -1.13
CA MET A 32 -0.67 -6.46 -1.66
C MET A 32 0.55 -5.68 -2.16
N LEU A 33 0.33 -4.58 -2.89
CA LEU A 33 1.44 -3.73 -3.34
C LEU A 33 2.16 -3.07 -2.18
N ALA A 34 1.44 -2.59 -1.16
CA ALA A 34 2.07 -2.05 0.05
C ALA A 34 2.93 -3.09 0.76
N TYR A 35 2.45 -4.34 0.87
CA TYR A 35 3.22 -5.44 1.45
C TYR A 35 4.51 -5.72 0.67
N LEU A 36 4.43 -5.88 -0.65
CA LEU A 36 5.60 -6.16 -1.49
C LEU A 36 6.61 -5.00 -1.50
N LEU A 37 6.12 -3.76 -1.55
CA LEU A 37 6.98 -2.57 -1.48
C LEU A 37 7.67 -2.45 -0.12
N LEU A 38 6.96 -2.76 0.97
CA LEU A 38 7.53 -2.73 2.31
C LEU A 38 8.60 -3.81 2.48
N ASP A 39 8.35 -5.03 2.01
CA ASP A 39 9.31 -6.13 2.05
C ASP A 39 10.61 -5.76 1.31
N HIS A 40 10.48 -5.25 0.08
CA HIS A 40 11.62 -4.74 -0.67
C HIS A 40 12.32 -3.56 0.02
N ALA A 41 11.58 -2.66 0.67
CA ALA A 41 12.16 -1.53 1.39
C ALA A 41 12.95 -1.98 2.62
N VAL A 42 12.50 -2.99 3.36
CA VAL A 42 13.23 -3.55 4.51
C VAL A 42 14.56 -4.15 4.06
N LEU A 43 14.56 -4.93 2.97
CA LEU A 43 15.78 -5.50 2.39
C LEU A 43 16.71 -4.44 1.80
N SER A 44 16.15 -3.37 1.22
CA SER A 44 16.94 -2.27 0.66
C SER A 44 17.55 -1.40 1.76
N LEU A 45 16.83 -1.19 2.87
CA LEU A 45 17.30 -0.39 3.98
C LEU A 45 18.53 -1.04 4.65
N SER A 46 18.52 -2.37 4.84
CA SER A 46 19.68 -3.06 5.41
C SER A 46 20.93 -2.92 4.54
N ARG A 47 20.79 -3.05 3.21
CA ARG A 47 21.91 -2.81 2.27
C ARG A 47 22.37 -1.37 2.24
N LEU A 48 21.43 -0.43 2.29
CA LEU A 48 21.75 1.00 2.32
C LEU A 48 22.51 1.38 3.59
N GLU A 49 22.14 0.81 4.74
CA GLU A 49 22.86 0.98 6.01
C GLU A 49 24.28 0.42 5.99
N GLU A 50 24.51 -0.72 5.33
CA GLU A 50 25.86 -1.27 5.11
C GLU A 50 26.72 -0.29 4.30
N ILE A 51 26.16 0.28 3.23
CA ILE A 51 26.85 1.27 2.39
C ILE A 51 27.19 2.53 3.21
N TRP A 52 26.24 3.08 3.96
CA TRP A 52 26.49 4.26 4.80
C TRP A 52 27.58 4.01 5.85
N LYS A 53 27.58 2.84 6.50
CA LYS A 53 28.62 2.45 7.47
C LYS A 53 29.99 2.34 6.82
N SER A 54 30.08 1.68 5.67
CA SER A 54 31.37 1.50 4.96
C SER A 54 32.01 2.83 4.53
N GLN A 55 31.20 3.87 4.32
CA GLN A 55 31.64 5.20 3.90
C GLN A 55 31.65 6.23 5.05
N GLY A 56 31.37 5.79 6.29
CA GLY A 56 31.43 6.64 7.48
C GLY A 56 30.40 7.78 7.50
N ALA A 57 29.21 7.58 6.95
CA ALA A 57 28.14 8.57 6.95
C ALA A 57 27.18 8.39 8.14
N ASP A 58 27.36 9.23 9.16
CA ASP A 58 26.49 9.26 10.33
C ASP A 58 25.41 10.34 10.22
N GLN A 59 25.73 11.46 9.57
CA GLN A 59 24.81 12.59 9.38
C GLN A 59 23.96 12.44 8.11
N GLU A 60 22.76 13.02 8.13
CA GLU A 60 21.80 12.91 7.02
C GLU A 60 22.35 13.55 5.72
N GLU A 61 23.07 14.66 5.83
CA GLU A 61 23.72 15.32 4.70
C GLU A 61 24.77 14.42 4.03
N GLN A 62 25.51 13.63 4.82
CA GLN A 62 26.50 12.69 4.32
C GLN A 62 25.82 11.52 3.60
N LYS A 63 24.73 10.98 4.17
CA LYS A 63 23.93 9.92 3.54
C LYS A 63 23.34 10.38 2.21
N ALA A 64 22.79 11.58 2.15
CA ALA A 64 22.25 12.16 0.93
C ALA A 64 23.32 12.36 -0.15
N LYS A 65 24.52 12.79 0.25
CA LYS A 65 25.66 12.91 -0.67
C LYS A 65 26.07 11.55 -1.25
N ILE A 66 26.17 10.52 -0.42
CA ILE A 66 26.47 9.15 -0.86
C ILE A 66 25.42 8.64 -1.84
N CYS A 67 24.13 8.84 -1.56
CA CYS A 67 23.06 8.47 -2.49
C CYS A 67 23.13 9.22 -3.83
N THR A 68 23.77 10.40 -3.85
CA THR A 68 24.00 11.16 -5.09
C THR A 68 25.20 10.62 -5.86
N GLU A 69 26.27 10.19 -5.19
CA GLU A 69 27.53 9.77 -5.83
C GLU A 69 27.59 8.27 -6.15
N ASN A 70 26.89 7.43 -5.38
CA ASN A 70 26.88 5.97 -5.53
C ASN A 70 25.54 5.49 -6.10
N GLU A 71 25.59 4.83 -7.26
CA GLU A 71 24.41 4.32 -7.98
C GLU A 71 23.62 3.27 -7.20
N GLU A 72 24.32 2.37 -6.51
CA GLU A 72 23.70 1.32 -5.70
C GLU A 72 22.99 1.91 -4.47
N ALA A 73 23.63 2.85 -3.78
CA ALA A 73 23.00 3.60 -2.69
C ALA A 73 21.74 4.33 -3.16
N ARG A 74 21.82 5.00 -4.32
CA ARG A 74 20.67 5.68 -4.94
C ARG A 74 19.52 4.73 -5.23
N TYR A 75 19.82 3.55 -5.75
CA TYR A 75 18.81 2.54 -6.07
C TYR A 75 18.05 2.08 -4.82
N PHE A 76 18.78 1.70 -3.77
CA PHE A 76 18.15 1.24 -2.52
C PHE A 76 17.39 2.36 -1.81
N GLU A 77 17.94 3.57 -1.78
CA GLU A 77 17.25 4.74 -1.25
C GLU A 77 15.93 5.01 -2.00
N GLY A 78 15.96 4.88 -3.33
CA GLY A 78 14.77 4.99 -4.19
C GLY A 78 13.70 3.96 -3.82
N LYS A 79 14.06 2.72 -3.51
CA LYS A 79 13.10 1.68 -3.06
C LYS A 79 12.45 2.06 -1.73
N VAL A 80 13.24 2.49 -0.75
CA VAL A 80 12.75 2.91 0.56
C VAL A 80 11.80 4.11 0.44
N LYS A 81 12.20 5.14 -0.33
CA LYS A 81 11.38 6.34 -0.55
C LYS A 81 10.09 6.02 -1.31
N SER A 82 10.14 5.12 -2.30
CA SER A 82 8.96 4.68 -3.05
C SER A 82 7.95 3.96 -2.17
N ALA A 83 8.41 3.03 -1.32
CA ALA A 83 7.55 2.34 -0.38
C ALA A 83 6.92 3.32 0.62
N ARG A 84 7.71 4.26 1.17
CA ARG A 84 7.20 5.32 2.06
C ARG A 84 6.11 6.15 1.37
N PHE A 85 6.33 6.59 0.14
CA PHE A 85 5.33 7.34 -0.62
C PHE A 85 4.05 6.53 -0.80
N PHE A 86 4.14 5.28 -1.24
CA PHE A 86 2.97 4.43 -1.47
C PHE A 86 2.16 4.21 -0.19
N ILE A 87 2.83 3.89 0.92
CA ILE A 87 2.19 3.65 2.22
C ILE A 87 1.51 4.92 2.75
N SER A 88 2.13 6.08 2.58
CA SER A 88 1.58 7.34 3.08
C SER A 88 0.49 7.96 2.20
N ASN A 89 0.50 7.70 0.88
CA ASN A 89 -0.37 8.40 -0.07
C ASN A 89 -1.39 7.51 -0.77
N ILE A 90 -1.09 6.22 -0.97
CA ILE A 90 -1.94 5.32 -1.76
C ILE A 90 -2.68 4.33 -0.86
N LEU A 91 -1.96 3.65 0.04
CA LEU A 91 -2.56 2.67 0.96
C LEU A 91 -3.77 3.20 1.78
N PRO A 92 -3.82 4.49 2.22
CA PRO A 92 -4.98 5.00 2.94
C PRO A 92 -6.30 4.91 2.16
N HIS A 93 -6.25 4.89 0.82
CA HIS A 93 -7.42 4.70 -0.02
C HIS A 93 -8.08 3.33 0.21
N ALA A 94 -7.30 2.28 0.49
CA ALA A 94 -7.84 0.96 0.80
C ALA A 94 -8.72 1.00 2.07
N ALA A 95 -8.28 1.73 3.11
CA ALA A 95 -9.04 1.93 4.34
C ALA A 95 -10.29 2.78 4.11
N ALA A 96 -10.20 3.83 3.29
CA ALA A 96 -11.35 4.65 2.91
C ALA A 96 -12.42 3.82 2.17
N ARG A 97 -12.01 3.07 1.14
CA ARG A 97 -12.92 2.16 0.41
C ARG A 97 -13.51 1.09 1.33
N ALA A 98 -12.73 0.56 2.27
CA ALA A 98 -13.24 -0.38 3.27
C ALA A 98 -14.38 0.21 4.09
N LYS A 99 -14.23 1.46 4.57
CA LYS A 99 -15.31 2.16 5.31
C LYS A 99 -16.57 2.32 4.46
N VAL A 100 -16.43 2.69 3.19
CA VAL A 100 -17.57 2.83 2.27
C VAL A 100 -18.27 1.49 2.05
N MET A 101 -17.54 0.41 1.76
CA MET A 101 -18.14 -0.94 1.60
C MET A 101 -18.86 -1.41 2.87
N LEU A 102 -18.32 -1.10 4.04
CA LEU A 102 -18.92 -1.48 5.32
C LEU A 102 -20.16 -0.66 5.70
N SER A 103 -20.45 0.43 4.98
CA SER A 103 -21.67 1.23 5.19
C SER A 103 -22.94 0.55 4.68
N GLU A 104 -22.81 -0.51 3.87
CA GLU A 104 -23.92 -1.25 3.26
C GLU A 104 -24.87 -0.38 2.41
N ASP A 105 -24.43 0.79 1.94
CA ASP A 105 -25.22 1.64 1.05
C ASP A 105 -25.44 0.99 -0.32
N VAL A 106 -26.71 0.77 -0.65
CA VAL A 106 -27.18 0.17 -1.90
C VAL A 106 -28.03 1.14 -2.71
N SER A 107 -27.93 2.44 -2.43
CA SER A 107 -28.77 3.46 -3.09
C SER A 107 -28.68 3.41 -4.62
N ALA A 108 -27.50 3.08 -5.16
CA ALA A 108 -27.28 2.90 -6.60
C ALA A 108 -28.17 1.81 -7.23
N LEU A 109 -28.55 0.78 -6.48
CA LEU A 109 -29.42 -0.31 -6.95
C LEU A 109 -30.91 0.06 -6.94
N LYS A 110 -31.28 1.19 -6.31
CA LYS A 110 -32.68 1.61 -6.12
C LYS A 110 -33.12 2.71 -7.09
N VAL A 111 -32.26 3.10 -8.04
CA VAL A 111 -32.56 4.13 -9.05
C VAL A 111 -33.75 3.68 -9.92
N ARG A 112 -34.70 4.59 -10.15
CA ARG A 112 -35.87 4.36 -11.03
C ARG A 112 -35.64 5.06 -12.37
N PHE A 113 -36.01 4.40 -13.46
CA PHE A 113 -36.01 4.93 -14.82
C PHE A 113 -37.45 5.11 -15.32
#